data_AF-A0AAD7AWS0-F1
#
_entry.id   AF-A0AAD7AWS0-F1
#
_cell.length_a   1.000
_cell.length_b   1.000
_cell.length_c   1.000
_cell.angle_alpha   90.00
_cell.angle_beta   90.00
_cell.angle_gamma   90.00
#
_symmetry.space_group_name_H-M   'P 1'
#
loop_
_entity.id
_entity.type
_entity.pdbx_description
1 polymer ?
#
loop_
_entity_poly.entity_id
_entity_poly.type
_entity_poly.pdbx_seq_one_letter_code
_entity_poly.pdbx_strand_id
1 'polypeptide(L)'
;FGEPPELDRFDEMGLPSRPQLEEAAALSVISESGVRVPFGNLFEGQKTIVCFIRHFWCPLCQDYMFSISRNVSPEVLASAGIKLVIISNGSYEMIKSYRRIFRTPFALYTDPTHKVYNSLGMTLQTLEKGPKASYIRHGMVSGIGMVVKNAVKVGMPVWKPGGDIAQLGGEFILGPGLSCSWAHRMRYTRSHVSILQVIEEAGVD
;
A
#
# COMPACT_ATOMS: atom_id res chain seq x y z
N PHE A 1 32.44 2.49 -20.26
CA PHE A 1 31.22 2.89 -19.55
C PHE A 1 30.21 1.79 -19.77
N GLY A 2 30.18 0.80 -18.89
CA GLY A 2 29.17 -0.26 -18.97
C GLY A 2 27.83 0.32 -18.59
N GLU A 3 26.77 -0.06 -19.30
CA GLU A 3 25.41 0.21 -18.84
C GLU A 3 25.26 -0.34 -17.41
N PRO A 4 24.58 0.38 -16.51
CA PRO A 4 24.26 -0.17 -15.19
C PRO A 4 23.51 -1.49 -15.37
N PRO A 5 23.77 -2.50 -14.52
CA PRO A 5 23.11 -3.79 -14.63
C PRO A 5 21.58 -3.63 -14.67
N GLU A 6 20.90 -4.42 -15.51
CA GLU A 6 19.44 -4.36 -15.74
C GLU A 6 18.60 -4.36 -14.45
N LEU A 7 19.14 -4.90 -13.35
CA LEU A 7 18.54 -4.97 -12.02
C LEU A 7 18.27 -3.60 -11.36
N ASP A 8 18.81 -2.49 -11.88
CA ASP A 8 18.66 -1.14 -11.31
C ASP A 8 17.63 -0.23 -12.02
N ARG A 9 16.96 -0.71 -13.08
CA ARG A 9 15.92 0.10 -13.73
C ARG A 9 14.60 -0.04 -13.00
N PHE A 10 14.13 1.07 -12.41
CA PHE A 10 12.75 1.19 -11.94
C PHE A 10 11.78 0.83 -13.07
N ASP A 11 11.02 -0.23 -12.88
CA ASP A 11 9.95 -0.66 -13.77
C ASP A 11 8.61 -0.48 -13.06
N GLU A 12 7.78 0.39 -13.61
CA GLU A 12 6.47 0.74 -13.04
C GLU A 12 5.52 -0.46 -13.00
N MET A 13 5.53 -1.34 -14.01
CA MET A 13 4.58 -2.46 -14.14
C MET A 13 5.25 -3.84 -14.11
N GLY A 14 6.59 -3.89 -14.15
CA GLY A 14 7.34 -5.14 -14.20
C GLY A 14 7.05 -6.06 -13.02
N LEU A 15 6.77 -7.33 -13.29
CA LEU A 15 6.59 -8.31 -12.22
C LEU A 15 7.90 -8.44 -11.42
N PRO A 16 7.84 -8.54 -10.08
CA PRO A 16 9.02 -8.84 -9.29
C PRO A 16 9.60 -10.19 -9.74
N SER A 17 10.92 -10.23 -9.92
CA SER A 17 11.63 -11.48 -10.21
C SER A 17 11.42 -12.48 -9.08
N ARG A 18 11.67 -13.77 -9.37
CA ARG A 18 11.55 -14.81 -8.36
C ARG A 18 12.42 -14.55 -7.11
N PRO A 19 13.70 -14.15 -7.22
CA PRO A 19 14.50 -13.79 -6.04
C PRO A 19 13.91 -12.63 -5.24
N GLN A 20 13.37 -11.60 -5.91
CA GLN A 20 12.70 -10.47 -5.26
C GLN A 20 11.47 -10.92 -4.47
N LEU A 21 10.65 -11.81 -5.04
CA LEU A 21 9.49 -12.38 -4.34
C LEU A 21 9.90 -13.27 -3.17
N GLU A 22 10.92 -14.12 -3.34
CA GLU A 22 11.46 -14.98 -2.27
C GLU A 22 11.97 -14.13 -1.09
N GLU A 23 12.74 -13.09 -1.38
CA GLU A 23 13.23 -12.13 -0.38
C GLU A 23 12.08 -11.40 0.31
N ALA A 24 11.16 -10.81 -0.48
CA ALA A 24 10.02 -10.09 0.06
C ALA A 24 9.16 -10.97 0.98
N ALA A 25 8.88 -12.21 0.56
CA ALA A 25 8.05 -13.14 1.33
C ALA A 25 8.67 -13.53 2.68
N ALA A 26 10.00 -13.61 2.77
CA ALA A 26 10.73 -13.93 3.99
C ALA A 26 10.82 -12.76 4.98
N LEU A 27 10.65 -11.52 4.51
CA LEU A 27 10.66 -10.33 5.37
C LEU A 27 9.39 -10.23 6.22
N SER A 28 9.48 -9.50 7.33
CA SER A 28 8.36 -9.33 8.24
C SER A 28 7.62 -8.00 8.04
N VAL A 29 6.29 -8.06 8.13
CA VAL A 29 5.43 -6.90 8.36
C VAL A 29 4.81 -6.97 9.75
N ILE A 30 4.36 -5.83 10.28
CA ILE A 30 3.85 -5.70 11.65
C ILE A 30 2.33 -5.50 11.60
N SER A 31 1.57 -6.34 12.31
CA SER A 31 0.11 -6.24 12.39
C SER A 31 -0.34 -5.12 13.33
N GLU A 32 -1.65 -4.84 13.37
CA GLU A 32 -2.26 -3.90 14.33
C GLU A 32 -1.91 -4.19 15.80
N SER A 33 -1.69 -5.46 16.17
CA SER A 33 -1.34 -5.87 17.53
C SER A 33 0.16 -5.77 17.83
N GLY A 34 0.98 -5.32 16.87
CA GLY A 34 2.44 -5.27 17.00
C GLY A 34 3.15 -6.59 16.71
N VAL A 35 2.40 -7.63 16.29
CA VAL A 35 2.96 -8.94 15.96
C VAL A 35 3.64 -8.88 14.60
N ARG A 36 4.89 -9.35 14.54
CA ARG A 36 5.63 -9.53 13.29
C ARG A 36 5.16 -10.82 12.62
N VAL A 37 4.76 -10.72 11.37
CA VAL A 37 4.37 -11.86 10.53
C VAL A 37 5.20 -11.82 9.25
N PRO A 38 5.65 -12.98 8.71
CA PRO A 38 6.25 -13.00 7.38
C PRO A 38 5.27 -12.45 6.35
N PHE A 39 5.76 -11.65 5.41
CA PHE A 39 4.95 -11.04 4.36
C PHE A 39 4.32 -12.12 3.46
N GLY A 40 5.04 -13.23 3.21
CA GLY A 40 4.54 -14.37 2.46
C GLY A 40 3.23 -14.95 2.99
N ASN A 41 3.07 -14.97 4.32
CA ASN A 41 1.87 -15.50 4.98
C ASN A 41 0.60 -14.72 4.62
N LEU A 42 0.72 -13.49 4.11
CA LEU A 42 -0.43 -12.69 3.71
C LEU A 42 -1.12 -13.24 2.46
N PHE A 43 -0.37 -13.92 1.58
CA PHE A 43 -0.84 -14.35 0.26
C PHE A 43 -0.56 -15.83 -0.04
N GLU A 44 0.13 -16.57 0.82
CA GLU A 44 0.50 -17.98 0.59
C GLU A 44 -0.73 -18.87 0.29
N GLY A 45 -1.84 -18.66 1.00
CA GLY A 45 -3.02 -19.50 0.90
C GLY A 45 -4.10 -18.98 -0.07
N GLN A 46 -3.97 -17.74 -0.56
CA GLN A 46 -5.04 -17.07 -1.30
C GLN A 46 -4.54 -15.89 -2.12
N LYS A 47 -5.13 -15.68 -3.31
CA LYS A 47 -4.90 -14.47 -4.10
C LYS A 47 -5.22 -13.23 -3.26
N THR A 48 -4.28 -12.30 -3.20
CA THR A 48 -4.33 -11.15 -2.31
C THR A 48 -3.88 -9.91 -3.06
N ILE A 49 -4.77 -8.93 -3.12
CA ILE A 49 -4.44 -7.55 -3.50
C ILE A 49 -3.71 -6.93 -2.30
N VAL A 50 -2.49 -6.45 -2.52
CA VAL A 50 -1.69 -5.76 -1.51
C VAL A 50 -1.45 -4.32 -1.98
N CYS A 51 -2.04 -3.37 -1.26
CA CYS A 51 -1.88 -1.94 -1.50
C CYS A 51 -0.87 -1.34 -0.51
N PHE A 52 0.29 -0.94 -0.98
CA PHE A 52 1.29 -0.19 -0.21
C PHE A 52 0.97 1.30 -0.29
N ILE A 53 0.46 1.89 0.78
CA ILE A 53 0.32 3.35 0.89
C ILE A 53 1.65 3.98 1.31
N ARG A 54 1.80 5.27 1.02
CA ARG A 54 3.00 6.04 1.36
C ARG A 54 3.17 6.18 2.87
N HIS A 55 2.33 6.97 3.53
CA HIS A 55 2.45 7.19 4.98
C HIS A 55 1.08 7.57 5.58
N PHE A 56 0.92 7.41 6.90
CA PHE A 56 -0.35 7.66 7.61
C PHE A 56 -0.77 9.14 7.65
N TRP A 57 0.17 10.06 7.44
CA TRP A 57 -0.14 11.50 7.37
C TRP A 57 -0.43 12.00 5.95
N CYS A 58 -0.44 11.11 4.94
CA CYS A 58 -0.55 11.51 3.54
C CYS A 58 -2.00 11.84 3.17
N PRO A 59 -2.34 13.09 2.77
CA PRO A 59 -3.70 13.41 2.35
C PRO A 59 -4.17 12.60 1.13
N LEU A 60 -3.25 12.31 0.21
CA LEU A 60 -3.54 11.52 -0.99
C LEU A 60 -3.83 10.06 -0.63
N CYS A 61 -3.09 9.47 0.30
CA CYS A 61 -3.41 8.13 0.79
C CYS A 61 -4.71 8.10 1.61
N GLN A 62 -5.10 9.19 2.29
CA GLN A 62 -6.42 9.25 2.92
C GLN A 62 -7.55 9.29 1.88
N ASP A 63 -7.39 10.04 0.79
CA ASP A 63 -8.32 9.99 -0.36
C ASP A 63 -8.40 8.59 -0.96
N TYR A 64 -7.25 7.92 -1.11
CA TYR A 64 -7.18 6.54 -1.59
C TYR A 64 -7.89 5.56 -0.65
N MET A 65 -7.67 5.65 0.67
CA MET A 65 -8.36 4.85 1.69
C MET A 65 -9.87 5.10 1.72
N PHE A 66 -10.32 6.35 1.51
CA PHE A 66 -11.74 6.64 1.34
C PHE A 66 -12.30 6.03 0.06
N SER A 67 -11.52 5.99 -1.03
CA SER A 67 -11.92 5.31 -2.26
C SER A 67 -12.07 3.81 -2.02
N ILE A 68 -11.10 3.16 -1.37
CA ILE A 68 -11.17 1.74 -0.98
C ILE A 68 -12.44 1.48 -0.16
N SER A 69 -12.65 2.25 0.91
CA SER A 69 -13.76 2.01 1.85
C SER A 69 -15.14 2.24 1.24
N ARG A 70 -15.25 3.01 0.15
CA ARG A 70 -16.51 3.29 -0.55
C ARG A 70 -16.80 2.31 -1.68
N ASN A 71 -15.76 1.85 -2.37
CA ASN A 71 -15.92 1.15 -3.64
C ASN A 71 -15.61 -0.35 -3.55
N VAL A 72 -15.07 -0.83 -2.43
CA VAL A 72 -14.69 -2.25 -2.29
C VAL A 72 -15.58 -2.93 -1.27
N SER A 73 -16.34 -3.94 -1.72
CA SER A 73 -17.10 -4.83 -0.85
C SER A 73 -16.22 -6.02 -0.41
N PRO A 74 -16.04 -6.25 0.90
CA PRO A 74 -15.37 -7.45 1.40
C PRO A 74 -16.08 -8.73 0.98
N GLU A 75 -17.42 -8.72 0.90
CA GLU A 75 -18.21 -9.88 0.51
C GLU A 75 -17.97 -10.27 -0.95
N VAL A 76 -17.87 -9.28 -1.84
CA VAL A 76 -17.55 -9.50 -3.26
C VAL A 76 -16.15 -10.10 -3.39
N LEU A 77 -15.14 -9.51 -2.73
CA LEU A 77 -13.78 -10.06 -2.75
C LEU A 77 -13.72 -11.48 -2.18
N ALA A 78 -14.38 -11.72 -1.04
CA ALA A 78 -14.44 -13.04 -0.43
C ALA A 78 -15.09 -14.09 -1.35
N SER A 79 -16.18 -13.74 -2.04
CA SER A 79 -16.86 -14.62 -3.00
C SER A 79 -15.99 -14.95 -4.21
N ALA A 80 -15.12 -14.02 -4.62
CA ALA A 80 -14.12 -14.22 -5.66
C ALA A 80 -12.86 -14.95 -5.18
N GLY A 81 -12.79 -15.32 -3.90
CA GLY A 81 -11.60 -15.94 -3.33
C GLY A 81 -10.40 -14.99 -3.26
N ILE A 82 -10.63 -13.69 -3.10
CA ILE A 82 -9.59 -12.65 -3.04
C ILE A 82 -9.58 -11.95 -1.67
N LYS A 83 -8.37 -11.63 -1.17
CA LYS A 83 -8.16 -10.74 -0.02
C LYS A 83 -7.68 -9.37 -0.48
N LEU A 84 -7.97 -8.34 0.32
CA LEU A 84 -7.35 -7.02 0.20
C LEU A 84 -6.63 -6.68 1.51
N VAL A 85 -5.37 -6.29 1.41
CA VAL A 85 -4.52 -5.88 2.51
C VAL A 85 -3.86 -4.53 2.21
N ILE A 86 -3.74 -3.68 3.22
CA ILE A 86 -3.07 -2.38 3.12
C ILE A 86 -1.79 -2.39 3.96
N ILE A 87 -0.70 -1.87 3.41
CA ILE A 87 0.59 -1.75 4.09
C ILE A 87 1.03 -0.28 4.08
N SER A 88 1.50 0.23 5.22
CA SER A 88 2.14 1.55 5.33
C SER A 88 3.56 1.43 5.89
N ASN A 89 4.43 2.41 5.69
CA ASN A 89 5.74 2.45 6.34
C ASN A 89 5.78 3.21 7.68
N GLY A 90 4.62 3.62 8.21
CA GLY A 90 4.55 4.22 9.56
C GLY A 90 4.55 3.19 10.70
N SER A 91 4.39 3.66 11.95
CA SER A 91 4.25 2.78 13.11
C SER A 91 2.93 2.00 13.09
N TYR A 92 2.97 0.72 13.46
CA TYR A 92 1.77 -0.13 13.61
C TYR A 92 0.75 0.46 14.59
N GLU A 93 1.17 1.27 15.56
CA GLU A 93 0.30 1.93 16.54
C GLU A 93 -0.68 2.93 15.90
N MET A 94 -0.38 3.37 14.66
CA MET A 94 -1.24 4.23 13.87
C MET A 94 -2.40 3.46 13.20
N ILE A 95 -2.28 2.13 13.05
CA ILE A 95 -3.26 1.30 12.34
C ILE A 95 -4.65 1.42 12.98
N LYS A 96 -4.74 1.31 14.31
CA LYS A 96 -6.03 1.39 15.02
C LYS A 96 -6.76 2.72 14.75
N SER A 97 -6.02 3.81 14.62
CA SER A 97 -6.57 5.13 14.28
C SER A 97 -7.04 5.17 12.82
N TYR A 98 -6.23 4.64 11.88
CA TYR A 98 -6.62 4.52 10.48
C TYR A 98 -7.90 3.68 10.30
N ARG A 99 -7.97 2.51 10.94
CA ARG A 99 -9.17 1.66 10.94
C ARG A 99 -10.40 2.43 11.40
N ARG A 100 -10.29 3.24 12.46
CA ARG A 100 -11.39 4.07 12.96
C ARG A 100 -11.79 5.21 12.01
N ILE A 101 -10.82 5.86 11.38
CA ILE A 101 -11.06 6.96 10.43
C ILE A 101 -11.85 6.45 9.21
N PHE A 102 -11.38 5.35 8.61
CA PHE A 102 -11.93 4.84 7.37
C PHE A 102 -13.04 3.80 7.56
N ARG A 103 -13.21 3.29 8.78
CA ARG A 103 -14.09 2.14 9.09
C ARG A 103 -13.80 0.96 8.18
N THR A 104 -12.52 0.78 7.83
CA THR A 104 -12.11 -0.24 6.87
C THR A 104 -12.19 -1.63 7.50
N PRO A 105 -12.82 -2.61 6.81
CA PRO A 105 -12.84 -4.01 7.23
C PRO A 105 -11.56 -4.76 6.84
N PHE A 106 -10.74 -4.17 5.97
CA PHE A 106 -9.54 -4.81 5.45
C PHE A 106 -8.41 -4.84 6.50
N ALA A 107 -7.52 -5.82 6.37
CA ALA A 107 -6.36 -5.91 7.24
C ALA A 107 -5.34 -4.82 6.89
N LEU A 108 -4.71 -4.26 7.92
CA LEU A 108 -3.60 -3.33 7.77
C LEU A 108 -2.36 -3.88 8.45
N TYR A 109 -1.20 -3.64 7.83
CA TYR A 109 0.11 -3.92 8.37
C TYR A 109 1.04 -2.73 8.16
N THR A 110 2.22 -2.80 8.76
CA THR A 110 3.28 -1.84 8.50
C THR A 110 4.62 -2.49 8.21
N ASP A 111 5.41 -1.88 7.33
CA ASP A 111 6.84 -2.12 7.18
C ASP A 111 7.62 -0.81 7.40
N PRO A 112 7.94 -0.46 8.66
CA PRO A 112 8.74 0.73 8.96
C PRO A 112 10.19 0.66 8.48
N THR A 113 10.65 -0.50 8.00
CA THR A 113 12.03 -0.69 7.54
C THR A 113 12.20 -0.49 6.04
N HIS A 114 11.07 -0.36 5.31
CA HIS A 114 10.99 -0.29 3.85
C HIS A 114 11.57 -1.51 3.13
N LYS A 115 11.94 -2.58 3.84
CA LYS A 115 12.57 -3.74 3.23
C LYS A 115 11.63 -4.45 2.26
N VAL A 116 10.36 -4.63 2.62
CA VAL A 116 9.36 -5.22 1.70
C VAL A 116 9.11 -4.28 0.54
N TYR A 117 9.07 -2.97 0.79
CA TYR A 117 8.94 -1.97 -0.29
C TYR A 117 10.09 -2.11 -1.31
N ASN A 118 11.32 -2.13 -0.81
CA ASN A 118 12.54 -2.20 -1.63
C ASN A 118 12.67 -3.55 -2.36
N SER A 119 12.43 -4.67 -1.69
CA SER A 119 12.50 -6.01 -2.31
C SER A 119 11.47 -6.16 -3.43
N LEU A 120 10.30 -5.52 -3.32
CA LEU A 120 9.31 -5.49 -4.39
C LEU A 120 9.60 -4.44 -5.47
N GLY A 121 10.70 -3.68 -5.37
CA GLY A 121 11.14 -2.70 -6.38
C GLY A 121 10.58 -1.28 -6.21
N MET A 122 9.88 -0.97 -5.11
CA MET A 122 9.42 0.40 -4.79
C MET A 122 10.56 1.27 -4.24
N THR A 123 11.60 1.45 -5.04
CA THR A 123 12.88 2.07 -4.65
C THR A 123 12.90 3.59 -4.78
N LEU A 124 11.93 4.19 -5.46
CA LEU A 124 11.86 5.64 -5.63
C LEU A 124 11.42 6.34 -4.34
N GLN A 125 12.16 7.40 -4.00
CA GLN A 125 11.84 8.31 -2.91
C GLN A 125 11.76 9.74 -3.47
N THR A 126 10.56 10.33 -3.46
CA THR A 126 10.34 11.67 -4.04
C THR A 126 9.09 12.34 -3.47
N LEU A 127 9.08 13.67 -3.52
CA LEU A 127 7.91 14.50 -3.21
C LEU A 127 7.23 15.06 -4.48
N GLU A 128 7.70 14.66 -5.66
CA GLU A 128 7.13 15.09 -6.93
C GLU A 128 5.69 14.62 -7.09
N LYS A 129 4.84 15.52 -7.59
CA LYS A 129 3.40 15.28 -7.69
C LYS A 129 3.04 14.33 -8.82
N GLY A 130 3.67 14.49 -9.97
CA GLY A 130 3.23 13.82 -11.19
C GLY A 130 1.82 14.24 -11.63
N PRO A 131 1.23 13.55 -12.62
CA PRO A 131 -0.12 13.81 -13.11
C PRO A 131 -1.18 13.60 -12.02
N LYS A 132 -2.35 14.21 -12.20
CA LYS A 132 -3.46 14.06 -11.25
C LYS A 132 -4.16 12.72 -11.49
N ALA A 133 -4.16 11.85 -10.48
CA ALA A 133 -4.88 10.58 -10.51
C ALA A 133 -6.38 10.72 -10.15
N SER A 134 -7.18 9.75 -10.59
CA SER A 134 -8.65 9.75 -10.49
C SER A 134 -9.20 9.63 -9.07
N TYR A 135 -8.45 9.00 -8.16
CA TYR A 135 -8.87 8.84 -6.76
C TYR A 135 -8.78 10.15 -5.94
N ILE A 136 -8.04 11.15 -6.44
CA ILE A 136 -7.78 12.39 -5.70
C ILE A 136 -9.04 13.26 -5.68
N ARG A 137 -9.59 13.46 -4.48
CA ARG A 137 -10.80 14.26 -4.26
C ARG A 137 -10.48 15.64 -3.69
N HIS A 138 -9.40 15.78 -2.93
CA HIS A 138 -9.03 17.02 -2.29
C HIS A 138 -7.80 17.68 -2.93
N GLY A 139 -7.79 19.01 -2.94
CA GLY A 139 -6.57 19.78 -3.16
C GLY A 139 -5.62 19.65 -1.97
N MET A 140 -4.38 20.14 -2.11
CA MET A 140 -3.37 19.99 -1.06
C MET A 140 -3.79 20.60 0.29
N VAL A 141 -4.32 21.84 0.29
CA VAL A 141 -4.72 22.56 1.51
C VAL A 141 -5.92 21.89 2.18
N SER A 142 -6.98 21.58 1.42
CA SER A 142 -8.16 20.91 1.97
C SER A 142 -7.85 19.48 2.42
N GLY A 143 -6.92 18.80 1.74
CA GLY A 143 -6.40 17.50 2.14
C GLY A 143 -5.70 17.54 3.49
N ILE A 144 -4.80 18.51 3.73
CA ILE A 144 -4.13 18.66 5.03
C ILE A 144 -5.16 18.92 6.14
N GLY A 145 -6.11 19.83 5.91
CA GLY A 145 -7.19 20.11 6.87
C GLY A 145 -8.01 18.87 7.22
N MET A 146 -8.31 18.02 6.22
CA MET A 146 -8.98 16.73 6.43
C MET A 146 -8.14 15.77 7.29
N VAL A 147 -6.84 15.62 7.01
CA VAL A 147 -5.95 14.76 7.81
C VAL A 147 -5.95 15.20 9.28
N VAL A 148 -5.78 16.49 9.55
CA VAL A 148 -5.79 17.05 10.91
C VAL A 148 -7.13 16.81 11.59
N LYS A 149 -8.24 17.10 10.92
CA LYS A 149 -9.60 16.85 11.43
C LYS A 149 -9.82 15.37 11.80
N ASN A 150 -9.41 14.46 10.93
CA ASN A 150 -9.55 13.02 11.16
C ASN A 150 -8.68 12.56 12.35
N ALA A 151 -7.45 13.06 12.44
CA ALA A 151 -6.51 12.73 13.52
C ALA A 151 -7.06 13.14 14.89
N VAL A 152 -7.57 14.37 15.01
CA VAL A 152 -8.19 14.88 16.24
C VAL A 152 -9.41 14.03 16.62
N LYS A 153 -10.27 13.69 15.65
CA LYS A 153 -11.51 12.93 15.89
C LYS A 153 -11.28 11.56 16.53
N VAL A 154 -10.17 10.89 16.20
CA VAL A 154 -9.89 9.52 16.68
C VAL A 154 -8.83 9.44 17.77
N GLY A 155 -8.26 10.58 18.19
CA GLY A 155 -7.15 10.61 19.14
C GLY A 155 -5.89 9.94 18.58
N MET A 156 -5.54 10.26 17.34
CA MET A 156 -4.41 9.62 16.65
C MET A 156 -3.09 9.93 17.37
N PRO A 157 -2.19 8.95 17.58
CA PRO A 157 -0.97 9.16 18.36
C PRO A 157 0.07 9.96 17.56
N VAL A 158 0.00 11.29 17.64
CA VAL A 158 0.86 12.22 16.88
C VAL A 158 2.36 12.10 17.18
N TRP A 159 2.71 11.52 18.34
CA TRP A 159 4.11 11.27 18.73
C TRP A 159 4.71 10.02 18.07
N LYS A 160 3.90 9.21 17.39
CA LYS A 160 4.40 8.02 16.69
C LYS A 160 4.76 8.35 15.24
N PRO A 161 5.82 7.72 14.69
CA PRO A 161 6.19 7.93 13.30
C PRO A 161 5.02 7.58 12.37
N GLY A 162 4.59 8.54 11.56
CA GLY A 162 3.56 8.29 10.55
C GLY A 162 4.09 7.66 9.27
N GLY A 163 5.41 7.54 9.14
CA GLY A 163 6.09 7.03 7.95
C GLY A 163 7.03 8.06 7.33
N ASP A 164 7.93 7.58 6.47
CA ASP A 164 8.76 8.42 5.63
C ASP A 164 7.89 9.06 4.54
N ILE A 165 7.95 10.39 4.46
CA ILE A 165 7.16 11.16 3.49
C ILE A 165 7.67 10.99 2.06
N ALA A 166 8.96 10.68 1.85
CA ALA A 166 9.52 10.53 0.52
C ALA A 166 9.23 9.15 -0.08
N GLN A 167 9.10 8.12 0.78
CA GLN A 167 8.80 6.76 0.35
C GLN A 167 7.48 6.69 -0.43
N LEU A 168 7.55 6.09 -1.62
CA LEU A 168 6.41 5.83 -2.48
C LEU A 168 5.78 4.46 -2.20
N GLY A 169 4.58 4.27 -2.74
CA GLY A 169 3.78 3.05 -2.60
C GLY A 169 3.62 2.29 -3.92
N GLY A 170 2.61 1.44 -3.98
CA GLY A 170 2.30 0.60 -5.14
C GLY A 170 1.22 -0.42 -4.82
N GLU A 171 0.84 -1.19 -5.82
CA GLU A 171 -0.20 -2.21 -5.72
C GLU A 171 0.29 -3.50 -6.39
N PHE A 172 -0.02 -4.64 -5.78
CA PHE A 172 0.38 -5.95 -6.26
C PHE A 172 -0.77 -6.94 -6.12
N ILE A 173 -0.89 -7.86 -7.07
CA ILE A 173 -1.76 -9.03 -6.96
C ILE A 173 -0.85 -10.23 -6.74
N LEU A 174 -0.78 -10.67 -5.48
CA LEU A 174 0.11 -11.72 -5.02
C LEU A 174 -0.67 -13.00 -4.71
N GLY A 175 -0.01 -14.14 -4.87
CA GLY A 175 -0.52 -15.44 -4.51
C GLY A 175 -1.66 -15.96 -5.38
N PRO A 176 -2.16 -17.17 -5.08
CA PRO A 176 -1.68 -18.05 -4.01
C PRO A 176 -0.24 -18.55 -4.25
N GLY A 177 0.42 -18.97 -3.16
CA GLY A 177 1.83 -19.33 -3.17
C GLY A 177 2.75 -18.17 -3.52
N LEU A 178 4.00 -18.48 -3.89
CA LEU A 178 5.01 -17.48 -4.22
C LEU A 178 4.86 -16.99 -5.68
N SER A 179 3.77 -16.27 -5.94
CA SER A 179 3.43 -15.76 -7.27
C SER A 179 3.00 -14.30 -7.23
N CYS A 180 3.20 -13.59 -8.33
CA CYS A 180 2.70 -12.25 -8.58
C CYS A 180 2.14 -12.22 -10.00
N SER A 181 0.85 -11.94 -10.17
CA SER A 181 0.21 -11.90 -11.49
C SER A 181 0.11 -10.49 -12.06
N TRP A 182 0.26 -9.46 -11.22
CA TRP A 182 0.20 -8.06 -11.62
C TRP A 182 0.91 -7.19 -10.59
N ALA A 183 1.59 -6.16 -11.06
CA ALA A 183 2.33 -5.22 -10.23
C ALA A 183 2.18 -3.80 -10.78
N HIS A 184 2.15 -2.83 -9.86
CA HIS A 184 2.29 -1.43 -10.16
C HIS A 184 3.07 -0.75 -9.02
N ARG A 185 4.02 0.12 -9.39
CA ARG A 185 4.85 0.89 -8.47
C ARG A 185 4.66 2.36 -8.74
N MET A 186 4.33 3.13 -7.71
CA MET A 186 4.14 4.56 -7.88
C MET A 186 5.45 5.23 -8.33
N ARG A 187 5.39 6.00 -9.41
CA ARG A 187 6.49 6.87 -9.84
C ARG A 187 6.50 8.23 -9.14
N TYR A 188 5.31 8.72 -8.78
CA TYR A 188 5.12 10.02 -8.13
C TYR A 188 4.18 9.91 -6.94
N THR A 189 4.12 10.96 -6.14
CA THR A 189 3.27 11.02 -4.93
C THR A 189 1.78 10.86 -5.18
N ARG A 190 1.31 11.07 -6.41
CA ARG A 190 -0.09 10.92 -6.83
C ARG A 190 -0.37 9.62 -7.60
N SER A 191 0.62 8.78 -7.85
CA SER A 191 0.53 7.69 -8.82
C SER A 191 -0.11 6.39 -8.32
N HIS A 192 -0.93 6.36 -7.26
CA HIS A 192 -1.69 5.13 -6.96
C HIS A 192 -2.59 4.77 -8.14
N VAL A 193 -2.63 3.50 -8.53
CA VAL A 193 -3.65 3.01 -9.47
C VAL A 193 -4.99 2.99 -8.75
N SER A 194 -6.06 3.36 -9.46
CA SER A 194 -7.39 3.40 -8.84
C SER A 194 -7.79 2.01 -8.34
N ILE A 195 -8.36 1.93 -7.13
CA ILE A 195 -8.69 0.62 -6.54
C ILE A 195 -9.64 -0.21 -7.40
N LEU A 196 -10.54 0.42 -8.15
CA LEU A 196 -11.44 -0.28 -9.08
C LEU A 196 -10.66 -1.01 -10.18
N GLN A 197 -9.67 -0.33 -10.78
CA GLN A 197 -8.79 -0.95 -11.76
C GLN A 197 -7.97 -2.09 -11.15
N VAL A 198 -7.45 -1.93 -9.92
CA VAL A 198 -6.70 -3.02 -9.26
C VAL A 198 -7.57 -4.26 -9.02
N ILE A 199 -8.87 -4.06 -8.72
CA ILE A 199 -9.84 -5.14 -8.53
C ILE A 199 -10.19 -5.82 -9.86
N GLU A 200 -10.37 -5.04 -10.93
CA GLU A 200 -10.55 -5.53 -12.30
C GLU A 200 -9.35 -6.40 -12.73
N GLU A 201 -8.12 -5.93 -12.52
CA GLU A 201 -6.89 -6.70 -12.78
C GLU A 201 -6.78 -7.97 -11.93
N ALA A 202 -7.45 -8.03 -10.78
CA ALA A 202 -7.52 -9.23 -9.94
C ALA A 202 -8.53 -10.27 -10.47
N GLY A 203 -9.35 -9.89 -11.46
CA GLY A 203 -10.39 -10.70 -12.09
C GLY A 203 -11.76 -10.57 -11.43
N VAL A 204 -12.10 -9.37 -10.93
CA VAL A 204 -13.41 -9.07 -10.34
C VAL A 204 -14.05 -7.92 -11.09
N ASP A 205 -15.22 -8.18 -11.68
CA ASP A 205 -16.03 -7.22 -12.44
C ASP A 205 -16.93 -6.35 -11.54
#